data_AF-A0A7X6P979-F1
#
_entry.id   AF-A0A7X6P979-F1
#
_cell.length_a   1.000
_cell.length_b   1.000
_cell.length_c   1.000
_cell.angle_alpha   90.00
_cell.angle_beta   90.00
_cell.angle_gamma   90.00
#
_symmetry.space_group_name_H-M   'P 1'
#
loop_
_entity.id
_entity.type
_entity.pdbx_description
1 polymer ?
#
loop_
_entity_poly.entity_id
_entity_poly.type
_entity_poly.pdbx_seq_one_letter_code
_entity_poly.pdbx_strand_id
1 'polypeptide(L)'
;MQGLLDKIEQAIREFFIGLIESNLTTMFVDVNEKTATIAEQIGQTPQGWNGNIFSMIRSLSETVIIPIAGMIITFVLCYELITMITEKNNLHDGDTFSFFKYFLKMWVAVFQVTHTFDITMAIFDVAQHVVNAASALIRGSAYIDISTVLAGMLAGLQNKGIAELAALSMETLLVGNAMKLLSVLITVI
;
A
#
# COMPACT_ATOMS: atom_id res chain seq x y z
N MET A 1 43.34 32.79 -33.38
CA MET A 1 43.46 31.33 -33.63
C MET A 1 42.88 30.50 -32.46
N GLN A 2 41.96 31.04 -31.65
CA GLN A 2 41.34 30.40 -30.48
C GLN A 2 39.97 29.74 -30.78
N GLY A 3 39.39 29.94 -31.97
CA GLY A 3 37.99 29.55 -32.21
C GLY A 3 37.71 28.07 -32.49
N LEU A 4 38.72 27.19 -32.54
CA LEU A 4 38.53 25.76 -32.83
C LEU A 4 38.65 24.91 -31.57
N LEU A 5 39.65 25.19 -30.71
CA LEU A 5 39.79 24.53 -29.41
C LEU A 5 38.66 24.92 -28.45
N ASP A 6 38.28 26.19 -28.37
CA ASP A 6 37.15 26.64 -27.52
C ASP A 6 35.82 26.02 -27.96
N LYS A 7 35.61 25.86 -29.28
CA LYS A 7 34.42 25.20 -29.82
C LYS A 7 34.41 23.70 -29.54
N ILE A 8 35.57 23.04 -29.60
CA ILE A 8 35.70 21.62 -29.23
C ILE A 8 35.47 21.44 -27.73
N GLU A 9 36.02 22.33 -26.89
CA GLU A 9 35.81 22.32 -25.45
C GLU A 9 34.32 22.47 -25.10
N GLN A 10 33.64 23.43 -25.74
CA GLN A 10 32.21 23.65 -25.57
C GLN A 10 31.38 22.44 -26.05
N ALA A 11 31.72 21.84 -27.19
CA ALA A 11 31.04 20.66 -27.71
C ALA A 11 31.17 19.44 -26.78
N ILE A 12 32.35 19.24 -26.18
CA ILE A 12 32.58 18.17 -25.18
C ILE A 12 31.76 18.45 -23.92
N ARG A 13 31.68 19.71 -23.49
CA ARG A 13 30.87 20.11 -22.32
C ARG A 13 29.39 19.85 -22.55
N GLU A 14 28.86 20.25 -23.70
CA GLU A 14 27.46 20.02 -24.10
C GLU A 14 27.15 18.53 -24.22
N PHE A 15 28.10 17.72 -24.71
CA PHE A 15 27.96 16.26 -24.74
C PHE A 15 27.79 15.66 -23.35
N PHE A 16 28.65 16.01 -22.39
CA PHE A 16 28.54 15.48 -21.02
C PHE A 16 27.30 15.99 -20.29
N ILE A 17 26.92 17.25 -20.50
CA ILE A 17 25.67 17.80 -19.96
C ILE A 17 24.47 17.04 -20.52
N GLY A 18 24.44 16.78 -21.83
CA GLY A 18 23.38 15.98 -22.46
C GLY A 18 23.32 14.53 -21.97
N LEU A 19 24.47 13.91 -21.68
CA LEU A 19 24.51 12.58 -21.05
C LEU A 19 23.93 12.58 -19.64
N ILE A 20 24.32 13.56 -18.81
CA ILE A 20 23.79 13.72 -17.45
C ILE A 20 22.28 13.99 -17.51
N GLU A 21 21.85 14.88 -18.40
CA GLU A 21 20.44 15.22 -18.62
C GLU A 21 19.61 13.97 -18.95
N SER A 22 20.08 13.17 -19.90
CA SER A 22 19.42 11.93 -20.32
C SER A 22 19.34 10.92 -19.17
N ASN A 23 20.41 10.75 -18.40
CA ASN A 23 20.43 9.82 -17.27
C ASN A 23 19.50 10.25 -16.14
N LEU A 24 19.53 11.53 -15.76
CA LEU A 24 18.66 12.08 -14.72
C LEU A 24 17.19 12.03 -15.15
N THR A 25 16.89 12.37 -16.41
CA THR A 25 15.53 12.28 -16.96
C THR A 25 15.02 10.85 -16.87
N THR A 26 15.80 9.87 -17.34
CA THR A 26 15.42 8.45 -17.27
C THR A 26 15.18 8.02 -15.83
N MET A 27 16.07 8.41 -14.90
CA MET A 27 15.93 8.07 -13.48
C MET A 27 14.65 8.66 -12.86
N PHE A 28 14.33 9.93 -13.13
CA PHE A 28 13.13 10.56 -12.59
C PHE A 28 11.84 10.01 -13.22
N VAL A 29 11.86 9.68 -14.52
CA VAL A 29 10.74 8.98 -15.17
C VAL A 29 10.53 7.61 -14.52
N ASP A 30 11.59 6.81 -14.40
CA ASP A 30 11.52 5.47 -13.79
C ASP A 30 10.96 5.54 -12.35
N VAL A 31 11.42 6.49 -11.54
CA VAL A 31 10.93 6.69 -10.16
C VAL A 31 9.45 7.09 -10.15
N ASN A 32 9.03 8.02 -11.02
CA ASN A 32 7.64 8.46 -11.10
C ASN A 32 6.71 7.32 -11.54
N GLU A 33 7.09 6.54 -12.55
CA GLU A 33 6.31 5.38 -13.02
C GLU A 33 6.16 4.31 -11.94
N LYS A 34 7.24 4.03 -11.19
CA LYS A 34 7.22 3.04 -10.11
C LYS A 34 6.38 3.50 -8.94
N THR A 35 6.53 4.75 -8.51
CA THR A 35 5.69 5.36 -7.48
C THR A 35 4.21 5.32 -7.86
N ALA A 36 3.88 5.59 -9.14
CA ALA A 36 2.51 5.50 -9.64
C ALA A 36 1.97 4.06 -9.62
N THR A 37 2.80 3.09 -10.04
CA THR A 37 2.47 1.65 -10.04
C THR A 37 2.22 1.14 -8.62
N ILE A 38 3.09 1.50 -7.67
CA ILE A 38 2.94 1.12 -6.26
C ILE A 38 1.66 1.70 -5.67
N ALA A 39 1.38 2.98 -5.94
CA ALA A 39 0.14 3.62 -5.48
C ALA A 39 -1.12 2.93 -6.04
N GLU A 40 -1.05 2.37 -7.24
CA GLU A 40 -2.13 1.59 -7.85
C GLU A 40 -2.26 0.19 -7.22
N GLN A 41 -1.14 -0.51 -7.01
CA GLN A 41 -1.13 -1.84 -6.41
C GLN A 41 -1.65 -1.84 -4.97
N ILE A 42 -1.23 -0.88 -4.14
CA ILE A 42 -1.68 -0.77 -2.74
C ILE A 42 -3.17 -0.39 -2.70
N GLY A 43 -3.67 0.31 -3.72
CA GLY A 43 -5.08 0.72 -3.82
C GLY A 43 -6.04 -0.40 -4.23
N GLN A 44 -5.59 -1.62 -4.50
CA GLN A 44 -6.48 -2.71 -4.93
C GLN A 44 -7.22 -3.36 -3.75
N THR A 45 -8.49 -3.72 -3.94
CA THR A 45 -9.21 -4.57 -2.97
C THR A 45 -8.63 -5.98 -2.94
N PRO A 46 -8.85 -6.76 -1.87
CA PRO A 46 -8.48 -8.18 -1.85
C PRO A 46 -8.99 -8.98 -3.06
N GLN A 47 -10.18 -8.66 -3.58
CA GLN A 47 -10.73 -9.25 -4.81
C GLN A 47 -10.01 -8.75 -6.07
N GLY A 48 -9.69 -7.46 -6.14
CA GLY A 48 -8.97 -6.86 -7.26
C GLY A 48 -7.51 -7.33 -7.36
N TRP A 49 -6.88 -7.60 -6.22
CA TRP A 49 -5.51 -8.10 -6.13
C TRP A 49 -5.40 -9.56 -6.60
N ASN A 50 -6.26 -10.45 -6.08
CA ASN A 50 -6.31 -11.84 -6.54
C ASN A 50 -7.67 -12.49 -6.28
N GLY A 51 -8.52 -12.53 -7.31
CA GLY A 51 -9.85 -13.12 -7.23
C GLY A 51 -9.87 -14.61 -6.87
N ASN A 52 -8.84 -15.37 -7.23
CA ASN A 52 -8.76 -16.80 -6.92
C ASN A 52 -8.47 -17.05 -5.44
N ILE A 53 -7.48 -16.34 -4.88
CA ILE A 53 -7.16 -16.41 -3.46
C ILE A 53 -8.34 -15.89 -2.63
N PHE A 54 -8.95 -14.78 -3.06
CA PHE A 54 -10.14 -14.24 -2.43
C PHE A 54 -11.28 -15.26 -2.36
N SER A 55 -11.58 -15.91 -3.48
CA SER A 55 -12.62 -16.95 -3.55
C SER A 55 -12.28 -18.16 -2.69
N MET A 56 -11.01 -18.55 -2.61
CA MET A 56 -10.55 -19.61 -1.72
C MET A 56 -10.77 -19.25 -0.24
N ILE A 57 -10.38 -18.05 0.18
CA ILE A 57 -10.55 -17.56 1.55
C ILE A 57 -12.03 -17.46 1.90
N ARG A 58 -12.84 -16.91 0.99
CA ARG A 58 -14.29 -16.82 1.18
C ARG A 58 -14.93 -18.19 1.35
N SER A 59 -14.58 -19.13 0.48
CA SER A 59 -15.06 -20.51 0.57
C SER A 59 -14.69 -21.16 1.89
N LEU A 60 -13.44 -21.03 2.34
CA LEU A 60 -13.01 -21.53 3.65
C LEU A 60 -13.78 -20.87 4.81
N SER A 61 -14.02 -19.56 4.72
CA SER A 61 -14.79 -18.83 5.71
C SER A 61 -16.22 -19.38 5.83
N GLU A 62 -16.92 -19.49 4.69
CA GLU A 62 -18.31 -19.93 4.63
C GLU A 62 -18.49 -21.42 4.97
N THR A 63 -17.55 -22.27 4.57
CA THR A 63 -17.69 -23.74 4.69
C THR A 63 -17.07 -24.34 5.95
N VAL A 64 -16.07 -23.68 6.54
CA VAL A 64 -15.31 -24.23 7.69
C VAL A 64 -15.41 -23.30 8.90
N ILE A 65 -15.08 -22.02 8.73
CA ILE A 65 -14.96 -21.09 9.87
C ILE A 65 -16.33 -20.81 10.50
N ILE A 66 -17.33 -20.45 9.69
CA ILE A 66 -18.68 -20.14 10.19
C ILE A 66 -19.32 -21.35 10.90
N PRO A 67 -19.29 -22.58 10.36
CA PRO A 67 -19.84 -23.75 11.05
C PRO A 67 -19.14 -24.06 12.39
N ILE A 68 -17.81 -23.98 12.45
CA ILE A 68 -17.06 -24.20 13.69
C ILE A 68 -17.40 -23.13 14.73
N ALA A 69 -17.44 -21.85 14.33
CA ALA A 69 -17.84 -20.76 15.21
C ALA A 69 -19.28 -20.94 15.72
N GLY A 70 -20.21 -21.38 14.86
CA GLY A 70 -21.59 -21.68 15.23
C GLY A 70 -21.70 -22.78 16.29
N MET A 71 -20.91 -23.86 16.18
CA MET A 71 -20.87 -24.92 17.19
C MET A 71 -20.35 -24.41 18.54
N ILE A 72 -19.26 -23.63 18.53
CA ILE A 72 -18.68 -23.06 19.75
C ILE A 72 -19.67 -22.11 20.44
N ILE A 73 -20.31 -21.21 19.67
CA ILE A 73 -21.30 -20.28 20.21
C ILE A 73 -22.49 -21.03 20.80
N THR A 74 -22.97 -22.07 20.11
CA THR A 74 -24.07 -22.89 20.63
C THR A 74 -23.70 -23.51 21.98
N PHE A 75 -22.49 -24.05 22.10
CA PHE A 75 -22.00 -24.59 23.37
C PHE A 75 -21.95 -23.54 24.49
N VAL A 76 -21.38 -22.37 24.21
CA VAL A 76 -21.28 -21.26 25.18
C VAL A 76 -22.66 -20.76 25.61
N LEU A 77 -23.58 -20.58 24.67
CA LEU A 77 -24.94 -20.10 24.96
C LEU A 77 -25.76 -21.12 25.75
N CYS A 78 -25.60 -22.42 25.47
CA CYS A 78 -26.22 -23.49 26.24
C CYS A 78 -25.69 -23.55 27.67
N TYR A 79 -24.37 -23.43 27.84
CA TYR A 79 -23.74 -23.37 29.16
C TYR A 79 -24.27 -22.18 29.97
N GLU A 80 -24.27 -20.98 29.39
CA GLU A 80 -24.75 -19.75 30.04
C GLU A 80 -26.24 -19.84 30.41
N LEU A 81 -27.08 -20.45 29.56
CA LEU A 81 -28.50 -20.66 29.85
C LEU A 81 -28.69 -21.61 31.04
N ILE A 82 -27.97 -22.72 31.08
CA ILE A 82 -28.05 -23.69 32.17
C ILE A 82 -27.61 -23.05 33.49
N THR A 83 -26.50 -22.31 33.48
CA THR A 83 -26.01 -21.60 34.67
C THR A 83 -27.03 -20.57 35.15
N MET A 84 -27.58 -19.76 34.25
CA MET A 84 -28.60 -18.76 34.59
C MET A 84 -29.86 -19.39 35.19
N ILE A 85 -30.34 -20.50 34.62
CA ILE A 85 -31.51 -21.22 35.12
C ILE A 85 -31.21 -21.86 36.48
N THR A 86 -30.02 -22.45 36.65
CA THR A 86 -29.63 -23.14 37.89
C THR A 86 -29.44 -22.16 39.05
N GLU A 87 -28.81 -21.01 38.81
CA GLU A 87 -28.63 -19.96 39.81
C GLU A 87 -29.95 -19.29 40.19
N LYS A 88 -30.85 -19.06 39.23
CA LYS A 88 -32.19 -18.49 39.49
C LYS A 88 -33.22 -19.48 40.04
N ASN A 89 -32.92 -20.77 40.04
CA ASN A 89 -33.76 -21.79 40.69
C ASN A 89 -33.68 -21.72 42.24
N ASN A 90 -32.82 -20.85 42.80
CA ASN A 90 -32.59 -20.74 44.25
C ASN A 90 -33.42 -19.64 44.97
N LEU A 91 -34.61 -19.31 44.46
CA LEU A 91 -35.68 -18.54 45.15
C LEU A 91 -35.29 -17.16 45.75
N HIS A 92 -35.03 -16.14 44.92
CA HIS A 92 -35.53 -14.77 45.12
C HIS A 92 -35.25 -13.91 43.88
N ASP A 93 -36.25 -13.15 43.43
CA ASP A 93 -36.22 -12.18 42.32
C ASP A 93 -35.88 -12.74 40.93
N GLY A 94 -36.92 -13.24 40.26
CA GLY A 94 -36.92 -13.55 38.84
C GLY A 94 -36.79 -12.28 37.98
N ASP A 95 -35.57 -11.75 37.87
CA ASP A 95 -35.27 -10.58 37.06
C ASP A 95 -35.41 -10.91 35.55
N THR A 96 -36.61 -10.66 34.99
CA THR A 96 -36.96 -10.84 33.57
C THR A 96 -35.97 -10.12 32.64
N PHE A 97 -35.34 -9.05 33.13
CA PHE A 97 -34.34 -8.29 32.40
C PHE A 97 -33.06 -9.09 32.10
N SER A 98 -32.68 -10.04 32.96
CA SER A 98 -31.52 -10.92 32.69
C SER A 98 -31.78 -11.87 31.51
N PHE A 99 -33.01 -12.38 31.36
CA PHE A 99 -33.40 -13.20 30.21
C PHE A 99 -33.42 -12.38 28.92
N PHE A 100 -33.91 -11.15 28.98
CA PHE A 100 -33.86 -10.24 27.83
C PHE A 100 -32.42 -9.97 27.35
N LYS A 101 -31.48 -9.73 28.29
CA LYS A 101 -30.05 -9.59 27.97
C LYS A 101 -29.47 -10.84 27.31
N TYR A 102 -29.85 -12.03 27.77
CA TYR A 102 -29.43 -13.29 27.15
C TYR A 102 -29.92 -13.41 25.70
N PHE A 103 -31.20 -13.14 25.43
CA PHE A 103 -31.73 -13.15 24.07
C PHE A 103 -31.03 -12.16 23.15
N LEU A 104 -30.76 -10.94 23.64
CA LEU A 104 -30.03 -9.93 22.89
C LEU A 104 -28.58 -10.37 22.62
N LYS A 105 -27.90 -10.95 23.62
CA LYS A 105 -26.55 -11.48 23.49
C LYS A 105 -26.49 -12.62 22.47
N MET A 106 -27.44 -13.56 22.52
CA MET A 106 -27.56 -14.66 21.56
C MET A 106 -27.78 -14.13 20.14
N TRP A 107 -28.72 -13.20 19.97
CA TRP A 107 -29.00 -12.59 18.68
C TRP A 107 -27.77 -11.89 18.09
N VAL A 108 -27.09 -11.05 18.89
CA VAL A 108 -25.85 -10.36 18.48
C VAL A 108 -24.71 -11.34 18.16
N ALA A 109 -24.58 -12.44 18.91
CA ALA A 109 -23.55 -13.45 18.69
C ALA A 109 -23.76 -14.21 17.37
N VAL A 110 -24.99 -14.64 17.10
CA VAL A 110 -25.35 -15.30 15.83
C VAL A 110 -25.18 -14.33 14.67
N PHE A 111 -25.67 -13.10 14.79
CA PHE A 111 -25.57 -12.09 13.74
C PHE A 111 -24.13 -11.83 13.31
N GLN A 112 -23.20 -11.65 14.25
CA GLN A 112 -21.78 -11.41 13.96
C GLN A 112 -21.12 -12.60 13.26
N VAL A 113 -21.41 -13.84 13.69
CA VAL A 113 -20.82 -15.02 13.06
C VAL A 113 -21.36 -15.24 11.65
N THR A 114 -22.67 -15.03 11.44
CA THR A 114 -23.25 -15.14 10.09
C THR A 114 -22.68 -14.10 9.12
N HIS A 115 -22.33 -12.90 9.59
CA HIS A 115 -21.83 -11.81 8.75
C HIS A 115 -20.33 -11.54 8.91
N THR A 116 -19.54 -12.50 9.39
CA THR A 116 -18.10 -12.29 9.64
C THR A 116 -17.35 -11.85 8.39
N PHE A 117 -17.66 -12.45 7.24
CA PHE A 117 -17.00 -12.11 5.98
C PHE A 117 -17.41 -10.71 5.49
N ASP A 118 -18.70 -10.35 5.60
CA ASP A 118 -19.19 -9.03 5.21
C ASP A 118 -18.61 -7.92 6.09
N ILE A 119 -18.49 -8.15 7.41
CA ILE A 119 -17.83 -7.23 8.34
C ILE A 119 -16.35 -7.06 7.96
N THR A 120 -15.66 -8.17 7.64
CA THR A 120 -14.27 -8.13 7.19
C THR A 120 -14.12 -7.28 5.92
N MET A 121 -15.03 -7.45 4.96
CA MET A 121 -15.05 -6.64 3.74
C MET A 121 -15.31 -5.16 4.01
N ALA A 122 -16.23 -4.83 4.91
CA ALA A 122 -16.48 -3.45 5.29
C ALA A 122 -15.24 -2.78 5.92
N ILE A 123 -14.43 -3.52 6.69
CA ILE A 123 -13.14 -3.03 7.21
C ILE A 123 -12.16 -2.75 6.06
N PHE A 124 -12.09 -3.66 5.08
CA PHE A 124 -11.26 -3.45 3.90
C PHE A 124 -11.71 -2.23 3.09
N ASP A 125 -13.00 -1.97 2.96
CA ASP A 125 -13.52 -0.79 2.25
C ASP A 125 -13.10 0.52 2.96
N VAL A 126 -13.18 0.57 4.29
CA VAL A 126 -12.72 1.73 5.08
C VAL A 126 -11.20 1.89 4.95
N ALA A 127 -10.45 0.80 5.03
CA ALA A 127 -9.00 0.83 4.82
C ALA A 127 -8.66 1.33 3.42
N GLN A 128 -9.40 0.89 2.39
CA GLN A 128 -9.19 1.31 1.02
C GLN A 128 -9.51 2.79 0.80
N HIS A 129 -10.53 3.33 1.48
CA HIS A 129 -10.77 4.78 1.46
C HIS A 129 -9.57 5.57 1.98
N VAL A 130 -8.96 5.13 3.09
CA VAL A 130 -7.75 5.76 3.65
C VAL A 130 -6.56 5.61 2.72
N VAL A 131 -6.36 4.42 2.16
CA VAL A 131 -5.29 4.15 1.19
C VAL A 131 -5.44 4.98 -0.07
N ASN A 132 -6.64 5.11 -0.63
CA ASN A 132 -6.89 5.93 -1.81
C ASN A 132 -6.58 7.41 -1.55
N ALA A 133 -6.92 7.92 -0.36
CA ALA A 133 -6.54 9.27 0.06
C ALA A 133 -5.01 9.43 0.15
N ALA A 134 -4.30 8.42 0.67
CA ALA A 134 -2.84 8.41 0.73
C ALA A 134 -2.20 8.28 -0.68
N SER A 135 -2.74 7.44 -1.56
CA SER A 135 -2.29 7.28 -2.94
C SER A 135 -2.45 8.58 -3.76
N ALA A 136 -3.47 9.39 -3.47
CA ALA A 136 -3.61 10.72 -4.06
C ALA A 136 -2.47 11.66 -3.63
N LEU A 137 -2.05 11.62 -2.35
CA LEU A 137 -0.88 12.37 -1.86
C LEU A 137 0.42 11.88 -2.49
N ILE A 138 0.58 10.57 -2.71
CA ILE A 138 1.73 10.01 -3.42
C ILE A 138 1.81 10.58 -4.85
N ARG A 139 0.70 10.58 -5.58
CA ARG A 139 0.64 11.12 -6.95
C ARG A 139 0.82 12.64 -7.02
N GLY A 140 0.44 13.37 -5.97
CA GLY A 140 0.57 14.84 -5.94
C GLY A 140 1.91 15.37 -5.41
N SER A 141 2.47 14.73 -4.38
CA SER A 141 3.61 15.26 -3.61
C SER A 141 4.91 14.49 -3.82
N ALA A 142 4.82 13.21 -4.18
CA ALA A 142 6.00 12.38 -4.50
C ALA A 142 6.31 12.32 -6.00
N TYR A 143 5.48 12.96 -6.83
CA TYR A 143 5.77 13.13 -8.26
C TYR A 143 6.84 14.20 -8.44
N ILE A 144 7.95 13.81 -9.06
CA ILE A 144 9.04 14.72 -9.35
C ILE A 144 8.66 15.52 -10.60
N ASP A 145 8.56 16.84 -10.49
CA ASP A 145 8.49 17.72 -11.65
C ASP A 145 9.86 17.75 -12.33
N ILE A 146 9.99 16.89 -13.34
CA ILE A 146 11.23 16.68 -14.07
C ILE A 146 11.69 18.00 -14.71
N SER A 147 10.78 18.84 -15.19
CA SER A 147 11.18 20.07 -15.90
C SER A 147 11.83 21.08 -14.96
N THR A 148 11.23 21.34 -13.79
CA THR A 148 11.80 22.31 -12.83
C THR A 148 13.04 21.78 -12.14
N VAL A 149 13.07 20.51 -11.75
CA VAL A 149 14.23 19.90 -11.07
C VAL A 149 15.41 19.77 -12.04
N LEU A 150 15.17 19.31 -13.28
CA LEU A 150 16.21 19.18 -14.30
C LEU A 150 16.77 20.55 -14.69
N ALA A 151 15.93 21.57 -14.86
CA ALA A 151 16.41 22.93 -15.14
C ALA A 151 17.33 23.48 -14.03
N GLY A 152 16.97 23.26 -12.76
CA GLY A 152 17.80 23.63 -11.61
C GLY A 152 19.13 22.88 -11.57
N MET A 153 19.12 21.57 -11.86
CA MET A 153 20.33 20.75 -11.92
C MET A 153 21.23 21.16 -13.09
N LEU A 154 20.68 21.33 -14.30
CA LEU A 154 21.41 21.75 -15.50
C LEU A 154 22.05 23.14 -15.34
N ALA A 155 21.36 24.09 -14.71
CA ALA A 155 21.92 25.42 -14.42
C ALA A 155 23.19 25.33 -13.53
N GLY A 156 23.24 24.37 -12.60
CA GLY A 156 24.43 24.09 -11.78
C GLY A 156 25.59 23.44 -12.54
N LEU A 157 25.30 22.78 -13.67
CA LEU A 157 26.29 22.09 -14.51
C LEU A 157 26.99 23.04 -15.50
N GLN A 158 26.32 24.12 -15.90
CA GLN A 158 26.84 25.11 -16.87
C GLN A 158 28.15 25.78 -16.42
N ASN A 159 28.47 25.76 -15.13
CA ASN A 159 29.69 26.37 -14.58
C ASN A 159 30.80 25.35 -14.25
N LYS A 160 30.58 24.04 -14.47
CA LYS A 160 31.54 22.98 -14.12
C LYS A 160 32.54 22.64 -15.22
N GLY A 161 33.78 22.33 -14.85
CA GLY A 161 34.81 21.92 -15.82
C GLY A 161 34.47 20.59 -16.51
N ILE A 162 35.10 20.32 -17.66
CA ILE A 162 34.87 19.07 -18.42
C ILE A 162 35.18 17.83 -17.59
N ALA A 163 36.27 17.83 -16.82
CA ALA A 163 36.65 16.69 -15.98
C ALA A 163 35.61 16.41 -14.88
N GLU A 164 35.03 17.46 -14.28
CA GLU A 164 33.96 17.33 -13.29
C GLU A 164 32.67 16.79 -13.93
N LEU A 165 32.33 17.27 -15.13
CA LEU A 165 31.16 16.79 -15.88
C LEU A 165 31.32 15.32 -16.30
N ALA A 166 32.52 14.92 -16.72
CA ALA A 166 32.81 13.53 -17.04
C ALA A 166 32.66 12.62 -15.81
N ALA A 167 33.22 13.02 -14.66
CA ALA A 167 33.06 12.28 -13.41
C ALA A 167 31.58 12.17 -12.99
N LEU A 168 30.85 13.28 -13.03
CA LEU A 168 29.42 13.31 -12.66
C LEU A 168 28.55 12.49 -13.62
N SER A 169 28.89 12.44 -14.91
CA SER A 169 28.20 11.58 -15.88
C SER A 169 28.34 10.09 -15.54
N MET A 170 29.49 9.67 -14.99
CA MET A 170 29.68 8.30 -14.51
C MET A 170 28.97 8.04 -13.18
N GLU A 171 28.98 9.00 -12.25
CA GLU A 171 28.24 8.88 -10.99
C GLU A 171 26.73 8.78 -11.21
N THR A 172 26.18 9.58 -12.12
CA THR A 172 24.75 9.53 -12.48
C THR A 172 24.35 8.21 -13.13
N LEU A 173 25.23 7.57 -13.92
CA LEU A 173 25.02 6.21 -14.42
C LEU A 173 25.00 5.17 -13.29
N LEU A 174 25.95 5.25 -12.35
CA LEU A 174 26.03 4.34 -11.21
C LEU A 174 24.79 4.47 -10.31
N VAL A 175 24.37 5.70 -9.99
CA VAL A 175 23.17 5.96 -9.19
C VAL A 175 21.90 5.52 -9.94
N GLY A 176 21.81 5.77 -11.25
CA GLY A 176 20.68 5.30 -12.06
C GLY A 176 20.52 3.77 -12.01
N ASN A 177 21.63 3.03 -12.10
CA ASN A 177 21.59 1.57 -11.97
C ASN A 177 21.26 1.10 -10.54
N ALA A 178 21.76 1.79 -9.52
CA ALA A 178 21.41 1.50 -8.13
C ALA A 178 19.92 1.75 -7.86
N MET A 179 19.33 2.81 -8.43
CA MET A 179 17.89 3.09 -8.33
C MET A 179 17.04 2.02 -9.00
N LYS A 180 17.47 1.48 -10.16
CA LYS A 180 16.79 0.35 -10.79
C LYS A 180 16.80 -0.89 -9.89
N LEU A 181 17.91 -1.17 -9.22
CA LEU A 181 18.01 -2.28 -8.27
C LEU A 181 17.09 -2.08 -7.06
N LEU A 182 17.11 -0.89 -6.46
CA LEU A 182 16.23 -0.51 -5.34
C LEU A 182 14.76 -0.60 -5.76
N SER A 183 14.42 -0.17 -6.98
CA SER A 183 13.07 -0.25 -7.50
C SER A 183 12.57 -1.69 -7.54
N VAL A 184 13.39 -2.65 -8.00
CA VAL A 184 13.04 -4.07 -8.01
C VAL A 184 12.81 -4.59 -6.58
N LEU A 185 13.67 -4.22 -5.63
CA LEU A 185 13.48 -4.62 -4.23
C LEU A 185 12.16 -4.08 -3.66
N ILE A 186 11.82 -2.82 -3.92
CA ILE A 186 10.59 -2.20 -3.42
C ILE A 186 9.34 -2.78 -4.08
N THR A 187 9.40 -3.18 -5.36
CA THR A 187 8.21 -3.76 -6.03
C THR A 187 8.00 -5.25 -5.76
N VAL A 188 9.02 -5.95 -5.24
CA VAL A 188 8.94 -7.40 -4.95
C VAL A 188 8.59 -7.68 -3.49
N ILE A 189 8.96 -6.79 -2.55
CA ILE A 189 8.57 -6.86 -1.13
C ILE A 189 7.12 -6.40 -0.98
#